data_AF-A0AAI9ICI4-F1
#
_entry.id   AF-A0AAI9ICI4-F1
#
_cell.length_a   1.000
_cell.length_b   1.000
_cell.length_c   1.000
_cell.angle_alpha   90.00
_cell.angle_beta   90.00
_cell.angle_gamma   90.00
#
_symmetry.space_group_name_H-M   'P 1'
#
loop_
_entity.id
_entity.type
_entity.pdbx_description
1 polymer ?
#
loop_
_entity_poly.entity_id
_entity_poly.type
_entity_poly.pdbx_seq_one_letter_code
_entity_poly.pdbx_strand_id
1 'polypeptide(L)'
;MFDFLIKDGNFKEWVRIFFLVVGILSVVLGIEIGIGSTLGCIFFLVGFLFAAVGGYSAQAHMLKLKPFNRLEERLRNVRKEDEGEN
;
A
#
# COMPACT_ATOMS: atom_id res chain seq x y z
N MET A 1 -15.43 -3.74 4.38
CA MET A 1 -15.11 -2.45 3.71
C MET A 1 -13.71 -2.46 3.06
N PHE A 2 -12.70 -3.09 3.68
CA PHE A 2 -11.34 -3.16 3.11
C PHE A 2 -11.09 -4.29 2.08
N ASP A 3 -12.02 -5.25 1.92
CA ASP A 3 -11.89 -6.38 0.96
C ASP A 3 -11.80 -5.93 -0.50
N PHE A 4 -12.22 -4.70 -0.81
CA PHE A 4 -12.03 -4.14 -2.14
C PHE A 4 -10.55 -3.87 -2.44
N LEU A 5 -9.79 -3.42 -1.43
CA LEU A 5 -8.41 -2.95 -1.57
C LEU A 5 -7.37 -4.04 -1.24
N ILE A 6 -7.67 -4.87 -0.25
CA ILE A 6 -6.76 -5.86 0.32
C ILE A 6 -7.21 -7.26 -0.09
N LYS A 7 -6.27 -8.10 -0.51
CA LYS A 7 -6.49 -9.53 -0.76
C LYS A 7 -5.26 -10.30 -0.26
N ASP A 8 -5.50 -11.39 0.46
CA ASP A 8 -4.45 -12.28 0.98
C ASP A 8 -3.39 -11.55 1.82
N GLY A 9 -3.79 -10.51 2.57
CA GLY A 9 -2.91 -9.77 3.47
C GLY A 9 -1.97 -8.75 2.81
N ASN A 10 -2.18 -8.43 1.53
CA ASN A 10 -1.51 -7.33 0.82
C ASN A 10 -2.54 -6.57 -0.05
N PHE A 11 -2.19 -5.42 -0.60
CA PHE A 11 -3.01 -4.78 -1.62
C PHE A 11 -3.16 -5.69 -2.84
N LYS A 12 -4.38 -5.69 -3.41
CA LYS A 12 -4.65 -6.37 -4.68
C LYS A 12 -3.70 -5.88 -5.76
N GLU A 13 -3.34 -6.77 -6.67
CA GLU A 13 -2.42 -6.46 -7.76
C GLU A 13 -2.82 -5.20 -8.53
N TRP A 14 -4.10 -5.09 -8.91
CA TRP A 14 -4.60 -3.93 -9.62
C TRP A 14 -4.54 -2.64 -8.80
N VAL A 15 -4.70 -2.72 -7.49
CA VAL A 15 -4.59 -1.57 -6.57
C VAL A 15 -3.14 -1.11 -6.47
N ARG A 16 -2.17 -2.03 -6.39
CA ARG A 16 -0.73 -1.70 -6.39
C ARG A 16 -0.32 -1.01 -7.69
N ILE A 17 -0.75 -1.57 -8.83
CA ILE A 17 -0.48 -1.01 -10.17
C ILE A 17 -1.12 0.38 -10.28
N PHE A 18 -2.37 0.52 -9.85
CA PHE A 18 -3.07 1.80 -9.87
C PHE A 18 -2.34 2.87 -9.06
N PHE A 19 -1.96 2.57 -7.81
CA PHE A 19 -1.19 3.50 -6.97
C PHE A 19 0.14 3.90 -7.62
N LEU A 20 0.86 2.93 -8.20
CA LEU A 20 2.12 3.19 -8.88
C LEU A 20 1.93 4.11 -10.09
N VAL A 21 0.99 3.79 -10.97
CA VAL A 21 0.74 4.53 -12.21
C VAL A 21 0.23 5.94 -11.92
N VAL A 22 -0.77 6.08 -11.04
CA VAL A 22 -1.32 7.40 -10.67
C VAL A 22 -0.28 8.24 -9.95
N GLY A 23 0.55 7.61 -9.10
CA GLY A 23 1.64 8.27 -8.42
C GLY A 23 2.67 8.84 -9.39
N ILE A 24 3.15 8.02 -10.34
CA ILE A 24 4.09 8.46 -11.38
C ILE A 24 3.50 9.58 -12.22
N LEU A 25 2.25 9.45 -12.67
CA LEU A 25 1.59 10.48 -13.47
C LEU A 25 1.49 11.81 -12.70
N SER A 26 1.15 11.76 -11.42
CA SER A 26 1.07 12.95 -10.57
C SER A 26 2.45 13.60 -10.34
N VAL A 27 3.51 12.80 -10.22
CA VAL A 27 4.89 13.32 -10.16
C VAL A 27 5.25 14.07 -11.44
N VAL A 28 4.98 13.47 -12.61
CA VAL A 28 5.25 14.11 -13.91
C VAL A 28 4.49 15.43 -14.04
N LEU A 29 3.20 15.43 -13.71
CA LEU A 29 2.38 16.66 -13.71
C LEU A 29 2.91 17.70 -12.71
N GLY A 30 3.35 17.30 -11.52
CA GLY A 30 3.93 18.21 -10.53
C GLY A 30 5.21 18.88 -11.02
N ILE A 31 6.05 18.15 -11.76
CA ILE A 31 7.26 18.69 -12.39
C ILE A 31 6.87 19.67 -13.50
N GLU A 32 5.90 19.32 -14.35
CA GLU A 32 5.44 20.15 -15.47
C GLU A 32 4.78 21.45 -15.02
N ILE A 33 3.97 21.41 -13.96
CA ILE A 33 3.40 22.60 -13.31
C ILE A 33 4.50 23.48 -12.68
N GLY A 34 5.65 22.89 -12.39
CA GLY A 34 6.81 23.55 -11.79
C GLY A 34 6.85 23.35 -10.27
N ILE A 35 7.96 22.79 -9.80
CA ILE A 35 8.22 22.50 -8.38
C ILE A 35 8.23 23.78 -7.52
N GLY A 36 8.56 24.93 -8.13
CA GLY A 36 8.52 26.23 -7.46
C GLY A 36 7.10 26.74 -7.17
N SER A 37 6.07 26.20 -7.83
CA SER A 37 4.67 26.49 -7.52
C SER A 37 4.20 25.60 -6.37
N THR A 38 3.47 26.18 -5.41
CA THR A 38 2.87 25.42 -4.29
C THR A 38 2.03 24.25 -4.81
N LEU A 39 1.31 24.46 -5.91
CA LEU A 39 0.47 23.43 -6.51
C LEU A 39 1.32 22.29 -7.09
N GLY A 40 2.39 22.60 -7.84
CA GLY A 40 3.30 21.60 -8.41
C GLY A 40 4.02 20.79 -7.33
N CYS A 41 4.44 21.45 -6.24
CA CYS A 41 5.03 20.78 -5.08
C CYS A 41 4.05 19.80 -4.40
N ILE A 42 2.78 20.19 -4.23
CA ILE A 42 1.75 19.29 -3.67
C ILE A 42 1.54 18.09 -4.59
N PHE A 43 1.37 18.30 -5.90
CA PHE A 43 1.21 17.21 -6.87
C PHE A 43 2.41 16.25 -6.87
N PHE A 44 3.62 16.79 -6.81
CA PHE A 44 4.85 16.01 -6.74
C PHE A 44 4.89 15.15 -5.48
N LEU A 45 4.65 15.73 -4.29
CA LEU A 45 4.71 15.01 -3.02
C LEU A 45 3.63 13.93 -2.91
N VAL A 46 2.40 14.25 -3.31
CA VAL A 46 1.29 13.28 -3.33
C VAL A 46 1.60 12.17 -4.32
N GLY A 47 2.03 12.51 -5.54
CA GLY A 47 2.42 11.53 -6.53
C GLY A 47 3.53 10.60 -6.05
N PHE A 48 4.56 11.17 -5.42
CA PHE A 48 5.68 10.43 -4.85
C PHE A 48 5.23 9.43 -3.79
N LEU A 49 4.36 9.85 -2.85
CA LEU A 49 3.80 8.97 -1.83
C LEU A 49 3.02 7.80 -2.44
N PHE A 50 2.17 8.10 -3.43
CA PHE A 50 1.37 7.07 -4.11
C PHE A 50 2.27 6.07 -4.86
N ALA A 51 3.27 6.56 -5.57
CA ALA A 51 4.24 5.74 -6.28
C ALA A 51 5.04 4.84 -5.31
N ALA A 52 5.48 5.41 -4.18
CA ALA A 52 6.19 4.67 -3.14
C ALA A 52 5.30 3.56 -2.56
N VAL A 53 4.05 3.86 -2.17
CA VAL A 53 3.13 2.85 -1.63
C VAL A 53 2.84 1.74 -2.64
N GLY A 54 2.59 2.08 -3.91
CA GLY A 54 2.40 1.10 -5.00
C GLY A 54 3.64 0.22 -5.22
N GLY A 55 4.83 0.84 -5.28
CA GLY A 55 6.10 0.14 -5.50
C GLY A 55 6.49 -0.77 -4.34
N TYR A 56 6.43 -0.29 -3.10
CA TYR A 56 6.77 -1.09 -1.92
C TYR A 56 5.77 -2.22 -1.67
N SER A 57 4.48 -2.01 -1.94
CA SER A 57 3.50 -3.10 -1.85
C SER A 57 3.71 -4.17 -2.92
N ALA A 58 4.16 -3.79 -4.13
CA ALA A 58 4.56 -4.72 -5.17
C ALA A 58 5.81 -5.52 -4.77
N GLN A 59 6.84 -4.87 -4.20
CA GLN A 59 8.00 -5.58 -3.66
C GLN A 59 7.63 -6.52 -2.51
N ALA A 60 6.77 -6.08 -1.58
CA ALA A 60 6.29 -6.92 -0.49
C ALA A 60 5.61 -8.19 -1.04
N HIS A 61 4.86 -8.08 -2.14
CA HIS A 61 4.27 -9.24 -2.80
C HIS A 61 5.31 -10.18 -3.41
N MET A 62 6.32 -9.63 -4.09
CA MET A 62 7.43 -10.42 -4.65
C MET A 62 8.18 -11.19 -3.55
N LEU A 63 8.35 -10.58 -2.38
CA LEU A 63 8.97 -11.18 -1.20
C LEU A 63 8.00 -12.04 -0.37
N LYS A 64 6.77 -12.28 -0.85
CA LYS A 64 5.70 -13.01 -0.17
C LYS A 64 5.37 -12.48 1.25
N LEU A 65 5.66 -11.20 1.49
CA LEU A 65 5.30 -10.51 2.72
C LEU A 65 3.82 -10.14 2.68
N LYS A 66 3.10 -10.49 3.76
CA LYS A 66 1.68 -10.20 3.95
C LYS A 66 1.48 -9.27 5.14
N PRO A 67 1.73 -7.96 4.97
CA PRO A 67 1.70 -7.00 6.09
C PRO A 67 0.35 -6.97 6.82
N PHE A 68 -0.76 -7.24 6.13
CA PHE A 68 -2.10 -7.19 6.71
C PHE A 68 -2.62 -8.54 7.22
N ASN A 69 -1.91 -9.67 7.00
CA ASN A 69 -2.36 -11.00 7.46
C ASN A 69 -1.95 -11.34 8.90
N ARG A 70 -0.94 -10.65 9.45
CA ARG A 70 -0.37 -11.00 10.76
C ARG A 70 -1.36 -10.87 11.92
N LEU A 71 -2.41 -10.06 11.77
CA LEU A 71 -3.42 -9.88 12.81
C LEU A 71 -4.33 -11.11 12.95
N GLU A 72 -4.78 -11.71 11.84
CA GLU A 72 -5.59 -12.94 11.87
C GLU A 72 -4.81 -14.13 12.43
N GLU A 73 -3.53 -14.27 12.04
CA GLU A 73 -2.66 -15.31 12.60
C GLU A 73 -2.44 -15.12 14.10
N ARG A 74 -2.26 -13.87 14.57
CA ARG A 74 -2.17 -13.56 16.01
C ARG A 74 -3.45 -13.89 16.76
N LEU A 75 -4.61 -13.50 16.24
CA LEU A 75 -5.90 -13.76 16.87
C LEU A 75 -6.22 -15.27 16.92
N ARG A 76 -5.84 -16.01 15.88
CA ARG A 76 -5.95 -17.48 15.86
C ARG A 76 -5.05 -18.12 16.93
N ASN A 77 -3.84 -17.62 17.12
CA ASN A 77 -2.91 -18.17 18.11
C ASN A 77 -3.37 -17.89 19.54
N VAL A 78 -3.82 -16.66 19.84
CA VAL A 78 -4.38 -16.30 21.17
C VAL A 78 -5.55 -17.21 21.53
N ARG A 79 -6.49 -17.44 20.59
CA ARG A 79 -7.63 -18.34 20.82
C ARG A 79 -7.22 -19.78 21.10
N LYS A 80 -6.13 -20.27 20.48
CA LYS A 80 -5.62 -21.63 20.73
C LYS A 80 -4.96 -21.76 22.10
N GLU A 81 -4.36 -20.69 22.61
CA GLU A 81 -3.81 -20.65 23.97
C GLU A 81 -4.94 -20.70 25.00
N ASP A 82 -6.02 -19.91 24.82
CA ASP A 82 -7.20 -19.94 25.70
C ASP A 82 -7.92 -21.32 25.74
N GLU A 83 -7.93 -22.04 24.61
CA GLU A 83 -8.53 -23.40 24.51
C GLU A 83 -7.60 -24.51 25.05
N GLY A 84 -6.29 -24.26 25.16
CA GLY A 84 -5.31 -25.22 25.68
C GLY A 84 -5.00 -25.09 27.17
N GLU A 85 -5.50 -24.03 27.81
CA GLU A 85 -5.35 -23.76 29.25
C GLU A 85 -6.59 -24.21 30.08
N ASN A 86 -7.61 -24.79 29.42
CA ASN A 86 -8.79 -25.44 30.03
C ASN A 86 -8.75 -26.97 29.88
#